data_AF-A0AAD3TNG3-F1
#
_entry.id   AF-A0AAD3TNG3-F1
#
_cell.length_a   1.000
_cell.length_b   1.000
_cell.length_c   1.000
_cell.angle_alpha   90.00
_cell.angle_beta   90.00
_cell.angle_gamma   90.00
#
_symmetry.space_group_name_H-M   'P 1'
#
loop_
_entity.id
_entity.type
_entity.pdbx_description
1 polymer ?
#
loop_
_entity_poly.entity_id
_entity_poly.type
_entity_poly.pdbx_seq_one_letter_code
_entity_poly.pdbx_strand_id
1 'polypeptide(L)'
;MPLLDAIKSRLPRSSSSSTSKTDSNGEYYSRTLRIHIDNLTSLPDSSLMSRPSGTLSPPLRIASPRIKFNADQLRPYVRTTLANAVWDGNDKARMSQYSKDICEKVKSRMLEIEPKGFKYIVTTTFTENLGQAGRADMACHWEDTDAACQEIFSNDGIIFVCIAYAIRVI
;
A
#
# COMPACT_ATOMS: atom_id res chain seq x y z
N MET A 1 -22.74 13.50 -53.92
CA MET A 1 -21.66 13.12 -52.96
C MET A 1 -22.30 12.69 -51.65
N PRO A 2 -22.63 11.39 -51.50
CA PRO A 2 -22.97 10.74 -50.24
C PRO A 2 -21.73 10.02 -49.67
N LEU A 3 -21.31 10.36 -48.46
CA LEU A 3 -20.29 9.65 -47.65
C LEU A 3 -20.13 10.49 -46.37
N LEU A 4 -20.79 10.19 -45.25
CA LEU A 4 -20.28 9.27 -44.23
C LEU A 4 -21.35 9.04 -43.14
N ASP A 5 -22.53 8.54 -43.52
CA ASP A 5 -23.46 7.88 -42.59
C ASP A 5 -23.31 6.36 -42.74
N ALA A 6 -22.24 5.82 -42.19
CA ALA A 6 -22.08 4.39 -41.92
C ALA A 6 -20.88 4.15 -41.00
N ILE A 7 -21.02 3.19 -40.08
CA ILE A 7 -20.03 2.68 -39.10
C ILE A 7 -20.10 3.38 -37.73
N LYS A 8 -21.11 3.00 -36.94
CA LYS A 8 -20.91 2.30 -35.65
C LYS A 8 -22.23 1.74 -35.08
N SER A 9 -22.94 0.99 -35.92
CA SER A 9 -23.76 -0.13 -35.46
C SER A 9 -22.84 -1.28 -35.02
N ARG A 10 -22.38 -1.25 -33.76
CA ARG A 10 -21.82 -2.41 -33.02
C ARG A 10 -21.57 -2.01 -31.56
N LEU A 11 -22.65 -1.89 -30.81
CA LEU A 11 -22.61 -2.02 -29.35
C LEU A 11 -23.69 -3.05 -28.97
N PRO A 12 -23.36 -4.12 -28.24
CA PRO A 12 -24.38 -5.00 -27.69
C PRO A 12 -25.19 -4.24 -26.64
N ARG A 13 -26.52 -4.29 -26.78
CA ARG A 13 -27.45 -3.96 -25.70
C ARG A 13 -27.27 -5.01 -24.60
N SER A 14 -26.68 -4.64 -23.47
CA SER A 14 -26.84 -5.38 -22.23
C SER A 14 -27.89 -4.68 -21.38
N SER A 15 -29.12 -5.18 -21.44
CA SER A 15 -30.10 -5.03 -20.38
C SER A 15 -29.64 -5.85 -19.17
N SER A 16 -29.32 -5.19 -18.06
CA SER A 16 -29.27 -5.85 -16.76
C SER A 16 -29.77 -4.88 -15.69
N SER A 17 -30.96 -5.22 -15.20
CA SER A 17 -31.60 -4.84 -13.95
C SER A 17 -30.68 -4.20 -12.90
N SER A 18 -31.10 -3.02 -12.46
CA SER A 18 -30.69 -2.39 -11.20
C SER A 18 -30.95 -3.35 -10.03
N THR A 19 -29.88 -3.85 -9.42
CA THR A 19 -29.90 -4.29 -8.02
C THR A 19 -28.85 -3.47 -7.29
N SER A 20 -29.32 -2.57 -6.43
CA SER A 20 -28.49 -1.78 -5.53
C SER A 20 -27.69 -2.69 -4.61
N LYS A 21 -26.37 -2.79 -4.85
CA LYS A 21 -25.41 -3.28 -3.85
C LYS A 21 -24.43 -2.14 -3.55
N THR A 22 -24.51 -1.68 -2.32
CA THR A 22 -23.62 -0.73 -1.68
C THR A 22 -22.26 -1.39 -1.46
N ASP A 23 -21.37 -1.33 -2.44
CA ASP A 23 -20.05 -1.95 -2.35
C ASP A 23 -18.93 -0.91 -2.52
N SER A 24 -18.22 -0.67 -1.41
CA SER A 24 -16.75 -0.71 -1.35
C SER A 24 -15.94 0.00 -2.46
N ASN A 25 -16.22 1.27 -2.73
CA ASN A 25 -15.42 2.06 -3.69
C ASN A 25 -13.93 2.20 -3.31
N GLY A 26 -13.57 2.08 -2.02
CA GLY A 26 -12.17 2.14 -1.57
C GLY A 26 -11.37 0.86 -1.82
N GLU A 27 -12.01 -0.32 -1.77
CA GLU A 27 -11.35 -1.61 -1.98
C GLU A 27 -10.95 -1.80 -3.46
N TYR A 28 -11.79 -1.32 -4.39
CA TYR A 28 -11.52 -1.42 -5.83
C TYR A 28 -10.28 -0.60 -6.23
N TYR A 29 -10.14 0.61 -5.68
CA TYR A 29 -9.00 1.48 -5.97
C TYR A 29 -7.69 0.91 -5.40
N SER A 30 -7.72 0.41 -4.16
CA SER A 30 -6.56 -0.24 -3.53
C SER A 30 -6.11 -1.49 -4.29
N ARG A 31 -7.06 -2.32 -4.73
CA ARG A 31 -6.76 -3.55 -5.48
C ARG A 31 -6.18 -3.24 -6.86
N THR A 32 -6.71 -2.25 -7.57
CA THR A 32 -6.23 -1.86 -8.91
C THR A 32 -4.82 -1.27 -8.86
N LEU A 33 -4.51 -0.45 -7.84
CA LEU A 33 -3.17 0.12 -7.67
C LEU A 33 -2.12 -0.94 -7.30
N ARG A 34 -2.49 -1.94 -6.48
CA ARG A 34 -1.61 -3.08 -6.15
C ARG A 34 -1.20 -3.87 -7.41
N ILE A 35 -2.18 -4.21 -8.25
CA ILE A 35 -1.95 -4.95 -9.51
C ILE A 35 -1.01 -4.16 -10.44
N HIS A 36 -1.14 -2.84 -10.50
CA HIS A 36 -0.31 -2.02 -11.37
C HIS A 36 1.15 -1.97 -10.89
N ILE A 37 1.39 -1.95 -9.58
CA ILE A 37 2.73 -1.97 -8.98
C ILE A 37 3.41 -3.33 -9.19
N ASP A 38 2.66 -4.43 -9.02
CA ASP A 38 3.19 -5.79 -9.22
C ASP A 38 3.62 -6.02 -10.69
N ASN A 39 2.85 -5.49 -11.65
CA ASN A 39 3.20 -5.56 -13.08
C ASN A 39 4.42 -4.70 -13.45
N LEU A 40 4.69 -3.61 -12.74
CA LEU A 40 5.85 -2.76 -12.98
C LEU A 40 7.15 -3.32 -12.35
N THR A 41 7.05 -4.32 -11.48
CA THR A 41 8.19 -4.93 -10.78
C THR A 41 8.56 -6.31 -11.30
N SER A 42 7.74 -6.93 -12.16
CA SER A 42 8.09 -8.19 -12.83
C SER A 42 9.07 -7.94 -13.99
N LEU A 43 10.36 -8.20 -13.74
CA LEU A 43 11.36 -8.33 -14.82
C LEU A 43 11.15 -9.66 -15.56
N PRO A 44 11.39 -9.71 -16.90
CA PRO A 44 11.38 -10.97 -17.63
C PRO A 44 12.62 -11.81 -17.27
N ASP A 45 12.40 -13.10 -17.01
CA ASP A 45 13.43 -14.10 -16.74
C ASP A 45 14.26 -14.35 -18.01
N SER A 46 15.52 -13.90 -18.02
CA SER A 46 16.46 -14.14 -19.11
C SER A 46 17.43 -15.28 -18.74
N SER A 47 17.08 -16.50 -19.17
CA SER A 47 17.92 -17.68 -19.02
C SER A 47 19.05 -17.76 -20.06
N LEU A 48 20.24 -18.13 -19.55
CA LEU A 48 21.31 -18.94 -20.17
C LEU A 48 22.18 -18.35 -21.31
N MET A 49 23.35 -17.82 -20.92
CA MET A 49 24.60 -18.02 -21.69
C MET A 49 25.73 -18.47 -20.75
N SER A 50 26.16 -19.72 -20.91
CA SER A 50 27.30 -20.33 -20.22
C SER A 50 28.62 -20.01 -20.93
N ARG A 51 29.57 -19.38 -20.22
CA ARG A 51 30.99 -19.23 -20.62
C ARG A 51 31.88 -20.09 -19.71
N PRO A 52 33.02 -20.64 -20.20
CA PRO A 52 33.82 -21.59 -19.44
C PRO A 52 34.83 -20.93 -18.50
N SER A 53 35.11 -21.70 -17.44
CA SER A 53 36.01 -21.61 -16.29
C SER A 53 37.22 -20.66 -16.33
N GLY A 54 37.45 -20.02 -15.18
CA GLY A 54 38.82 -19.74 -14.71
C GLY A 54 39.02 -18.46 -13.91
N THR A 55 38.45 -18.33 -12.71
CA THR A 55 39.00 -17.47 -11.62
C THR A 55 38.47 -17.95 -10.27
N LEU A 56 39.31 -17.83 -9.24
CA LEU A 56 39.06 -18.21 -7.85
C LEU A 56 37.76 -17.58 -7.33
N SER A 57 36.72 -18.39 -7.19
CA SER A 57 35.46 -17.96 -6.57
C SER A 57 35.73 -17.61 -5.10
N PRO A 58 35.37 -16.40 -4.62
CA PRO A 58 35.22 -16.16 -3.19
C PRO A 58 34.30 -17.23 -2.60
N PRO A 59 34.50 -17.65 -1.32
CA PRO A 59 33.61 -18.62 -0.71
C PRO A 59 32.17 -18.15 -0.91
N LEU A 60 31.34 -19.03 -1.48
CA LEU A 60 29.91 -18.80 -1.63
C LEU A 60 29.40 -18.45 -0.24
N ARG A 61 29.17 -17.16 0.00
CA ARG A 61 28.39 -16.73 1.16
C ARG A 61 27.04 -17.36 0.92
N ILE A 62 26.76 -18.46 1.61
CA ILE A 62 25.42 -18.99 1.74
C ILE A 62 24.63 -17.79 2.29
N ALA A 63 23.89 -17.13 1.41
CA ALA A 63 23.12 -15.97 1.80
C ALA A 63 22.17 -16.46 2.88
N SER A 64 22.30 -15.92 4.09
CA SER A 64 21.31 -16.18 5.12
C SER A 64 19.93 -15.82 4.52
N PRO A 65 18.88 -16.59 4.81
CA PRO A 65 17.54 -16.24 4.36
C PRO A 65 17.28 -14.80 4.78
N ARG A 66 17.15 -13.89 3.81
CA ARG A 66 16.94 -12.50 4.13
C ARG A 66 15.52 -12.37 4.68
N ILE A 67 15.41 -12.15 5.98
CA ILE A 67 14.13 -11.99 6.66
C ILE A 67 13.41 -10.81 6.00
N LYS A 68 12.13 -11.00 5.68
CA LYS A 68 11.26 -9.97 5.10
C LYS A 68 10.07 -9.76 6.03
N PHE A 69 9.79 -8.50 6.35
CA PHE A 69 8.68 -8.16 7.22
C PHE A 69 7.34 -8.49 6.56
N ASN A 70 6.43 -9.17 7.29
CA ASN A 70 5.11 -9.53 6.79
C ASN A 70 4.12 -8.38 6.95
N ALA A 71 4.11 -7.46 5.97
CA ALA A 71 3.22 -6.30 5.97
C ALA A 71 1.72 -6.65 5.94
N ASP A 72 1.34 -7.81 5.39
CA ASP A 72 -0.07 -8.22 5.30
C ASP A 72 -0.69 -8.52 6.66
N GLN A 73 0.11 -8.85 7.67
CA GLN A 73 -0.39 -8.99 9.05
C GLN A 73 -0.67 -7.65 9.73
N LEU A 74 -0.07 -6.56 9.26
CA LEU A 74 -0.25 -5.22 9.82
C LEU A 74 -1.51 -4.54 9.28
N ARG A 75 -1.85 -4.75 8.00
CA ARG A 75 -2.97 -4.07 7.33
C ARG A 75 -4.31 -4.22 8.07
N PRO A 76 -4.76 -5.42 8.49
CA PRO A 76 -6.03 -5.58 9.19
C PRO A 76 -6.03 -4.86 10.53
N TYR A 77 -4.92 -4.90 11.26
CA TYR A 77 -4.77 -4.21 12.54
C TYR A 77 -4.92 -2.70 12.39
N VAL A 78 -4.25 -2.11 11.39
CA VAL A 78 -4.35 -0.67 11.11
C VAL A 78 -5.80 -0.29 10.79
N ARG A 79 -6.48 -1.05 9.91
CA ARG A 79 -7.89 -0.80 9.57
C ARG A 79 -8.81 -0.85 10.79
N THR A 80 -8.68 -1.86 11.64
CA THR A 80 -9.51 -2.00 12.85
C THR A 80 -9.25 -0.89 13.85
N THR A 81 -7.99 -0.46 14.00
CA THR A 81 -7.63 0.63 14.92
C THR A 81 -8.29 1.96 14.53
N LEU A 82 -8.61 2.13 13.25
CA LEU A 82 -9.14 3.38 12.68
C LEU A 82 -10.64 3.36 12.43
N ALA A 83 -11.27 2.19 12.49
CA ALA A 83 -12.69 2.03 12.15
C ALA A 83 -13.63 2.98 12.93
N ASN A 84 -13.24 3.36 14.15
CA ASN A 84 -14.01 4.23 15.04
C ASN A 84 -13.41 5.64 15.20
N ALA A 85 -12.54 6.06 14.27
CA ALA A 85 -11.91 7.37 14.33
C ALA A 85 -12.93 8.49 14.06
N VAL A 86 -12.96 9.49 14.93
CA VAL A 86 -13.85 10.67 14.81
C VAL A 86 -13.00 11.93 14.81
N TRP A 87 -13.18 12.77 13.79
CA TRP A 87 -12.55 14.08 13.71
C TRP A 87 -13.16 15.05 14.72
N ASP A 88 -12.31 15.87 15.32
CA ASP A 88 -12.73 16.97 16.17
C ASP A 88 -11.89 18.19 15.87
N GLY A 89 -12.50 19.09 15.11
CA GLY A 89 -11.88 20.34 14.69
C GLY A 89 -11.73 21.35 15.83
N ASN A 90 -12.44 21.19 16.94
CA ASN A 90 -12.38 22.10 18.08
C ASN A 90 -11.17 21.80 18.98
N ASP A 91 -10.78 20.52 19.07
CA ASP A 91 -9.65 20.07 19.88
C ASP A 91 -8.47 19.55 19.04
N LYS A 92 -7.71 20.50 18.47
CA LYS A 92 -6.50 20.21 17.70
C LYS A 92 -5.41 19.51 18.53
N ALA A 93 -5.34 19.78 19.84
CA ALA A 93 -4.36 19.16 20.72
C ALA A 93 -4.66 17.67 20.89
N ARG A 94 -5.94 17.32 21.09
CA ARG A 94 -6.42 15.95 21.12
C ARG A 94 -6.19 15.22 19.81
N MET A 95 -6.42 15.86 18.65
CA MET A 95 -6.12 15.26 17.35
C MET A 95 -4.62 14.99 17.16
N SER A 96 -3.77 15.90 17.60
CA SER A 96 -2.31 15.70 17.57
C SER A 96 -1.87 14.55 18.47
N GLN A 97 -2.41 14.45 19.68
CA GLN A 97 -2.10 13.33 20.58
C GLN A 97 -2.63 12.00 20.03
N TYR A 98 -3.87 11.98 19.54
CA TYR A 98 -4.46 10.81 18.90
C TYR A 98 -3.60 10.30 17.74
N SER A 99 -3.03 11.21 16.95
CA SER A 99 -2.10 10.85 15.87
C SER A 99 -0.84 10.14 16.37
N LYS A 100 -0.26 10.63 17.46
CA LYS A 100 0.91 9.99 18.10
C LYS A 100 0.56 8.62 18.67
N ASP A 101 -0.57 8.51 19.36
CA ASP A 101 -1.02 7.25 19.97
C ASP A 101 -1.22 6.16 18.90
N ILE A 102 -1.78 6.52 17.74
CA ILE A 102 -1.96 5.60 16.62
C ILE A 102 -0.60 5.20 16.03
N CYS A 103 0.31 6.15 15.83
CA CYS A 103 1.69 5.87 15.40
C CYS A 103 2.37 4.85 16.34
N GLU A 104 2.26 5.06 17.66
CA GLU A 104 2.85 4.18 18.66
C GLU A 104 2.20 2.79 18.65
N LYS A 105 0.87 2.69 18.58
CA LYS A 105 0.16 1.41 18.47
C LYS A 105 0.58 0.62 17.25
N VAL A 106 0.64 1.26 16.09
CA VAL A 106 1.06 0.61 14.84
C VAL A 106 2.52 0.15 14.96
N LYS A 107 3.41 1.00 15.48
CA LYS A 107 4.82 0.65 15.68
C LYS A 107 5.00 -0.51 16.67
N SER A 108 4.26 -0.52 17.77
CA SER A 108 4.26 -1.62 18.73
C SER A 108 3.81 -2.92 18.07
N ARG A 109 2.76 -2.86 17.23
CA ARG A 109 2.31 -4.03 16.47
C ARG A 109 3.37 -4.54 15.48
N MET A 110 4.14 -3.65 14.85
CA MET A 110 5.25 -4.07 13.99
C MET A 110 6.34 -4.81 14.78
N LEU A 111 6.67 -4.32 15.98
CA LEU A 111 7.61 -4.98 16.89
C LEU A 111 7.12 -6.35 17.36
N GLU A 112 5.80 -6.53 17.55
CA GLU A 112 5.21 -7.83 17.89
C GLU A 112 5.29 -8.83 16.72
N ILE A 113 5.06 -8.36 15.49
CA ILE A 113 5.15 -9.21 14.28
C ILE A 113 6.58 -9.67 14.06
N GLU A 114 7.54 -8.74 14.16
CA GLU A 114 8.95 -9.04 14.00
C GLU A 114 9.79 -8.14 14.94
N PRO A 115 10.35 -8.67 16.03
CA PRO A 115 11.00 -7.84 17.04
C PRO A 115 12.43 -7.40 16.66
N LYS A 116 13.06 -8.03 15.65
CA LYS A 116 14.48 -7.84 15.34
C LYS A 116 14.73 -7.69 13.84
N GLY A 117 15.89 -7.16 13.49
CA GLY A 117 16.34 -7.07 12.09
C GLY A 117 15.75 -5.90 11.30
N PHE A 118 14.88 -5.08 11.89
CA PHE A 118 14.28 -3.93 11.22
C PHE A 118 14.27 -2.67 12.10
N LYS A 119 14.36 -1.52 11.44
CA LYS A 119 14.04 -0.20 11.98
C LYS A 119 12.64 0.19 11.50
N TYR A 120 11.78 0.53 12.46
CA TYR A 120 10.39 0.88 12.20
C TYR A 120 10.15 2.39 12.17
N ILE A 121 9.54 2.85 11.08
CA ILE A 121 9.11 4.25 10.89
C ILE A 121 7.62 4.22 10.58
N VAL A 122 6.83 5.03 11.28
CA VAL A 122 5.40 5.17 11.02
C VAL A 122 5.10 6.65 10.84
N THR A 123 4.39 6.97 9.77
CA THR A 123 3.92 8.32 9.46
C THR A 123 2.41 8.27 9.36
N THR A 124 1.74 9.11 10.14
CA THR A 124 0.29 9.27 10.12
C THR A 124 -0.09 10.69 9.75
N THR A 125 -1.17 10.84 9.00
CA THR A 125 -1.76 12.14 8.66
C THR A 125 -3.25 12.07 8.89
N PHE A 126 -3.77 13.04 9.65
CA PHE A 126 -5.18 13.22 9.93
C PHE A 126 -5.62 14.52 9.31
N THR A 127 -6.72 14.48 8.58
CA THR A 127 -7.29 15.67 7.94
C THR A 127 -8.80 15.58 8.03
N GLU A 128 -9.45 16.72 8.26
CA GLU A 128 -10.89 16.84 8.17
C GLU A 128 -11.38 16.44 6.78
N ASN A 129 -12.46 15.68 6.67
CA ASN A 129 -13.07 15.40 5.38
C ASN A 129 -14.12 16.47 5.04
N LEU A 130 -13.80 17.34 4.09
CA LEU A 130 -14.69 18.37 3.53
C LEU A 130 -15.00 18.08 2.06
N GLY A 131 -14.84 16.82 1.63
CA GLY A 131 -15.00 16.41 0.23
C GLY A 131 -13.84 16.81 -0.68
N GLN A 132 -12.70 17.24 -0.11
CA GLN A 132 -11.50 17.56 -0.88
C GLN A 132 -10.82 16.30 -1.42
N ALA A 133 -10.26 16.40 -2.63
CA ALA A 133 -9.36 15.39 -3.15
C ALA A 133 -7.97 15.54 -2.49
N GLY A 134 -7.50 14.49 -1.83
CA GLY A 134 -6.15 14.41 -1.28
C GLY A 134 -5.25 13.54 -2.16
N ARG A 135 -3.98 13.94 -2.32
CA ARG A 135 -2.95 13.12 -2.94
C ARG A 135 -1.75 13.03 -2.00
N ALA A 136 -1.31 11.81 -1.72
CA ALA A 136 -0.13 11.54 -0.91
C ALA A 136 0.77 10.57 -1.69
N ASP A 137 1.88 11.09 -2.21
CA ASP A 137 2.92 10.29 -2.84
C ASP A 137 4.15 10.27 -1.95
N MET A 138 4.91 9.19 -2.04
CA MET A 138 6.23 9.12 -1.47
C MET A 138 7.14 8.26 -2.34
N ALA A 139 8.38 8.72 -2.53
CA ALA A 139 9.41 7.97 -3.22
C ALA A 139 10.51 7.58 -2.22
N CYS A 140 10.89 6.31 -2.22
CA CYS A 140 11.98 5.79 -1.40
C CYS A 140 12.96 4.98 -2.23
N HIS A 141 14.20 4.93 -1.76
CA HIS A 141 15.16 3.91 -2.17
C HIS A 141 15.16 2.82 -1.09
N TRP A 142 14.87 1.59 -1.48
CA TRP A 142 14.66 0.45 -0.58
C TRP A 142 15.23 -0.83 -1.19
N GLU A 143 15.64 -1.76 -0.33
CA GLU A 143 16.11 -3.09 -0.75
C GLU A 143 14.94 -4.10 -0.79
N ASP A 144 15.13 -5.25 -1.46
CA ASP A 144 14.09 -6.29 -1.64
C ASP A 144 13.43 -6.79 -0.34
N THR A 145 14.14 -6.64 0.76
CA THR A 145 13.79 -7.10 2.11
C THR A 145 13.02 -6.07 2.91
N ASP A 146 13.10 -4.80 2.51
CA ASP A 146 12.35 -3.75 3.14
C ASP A 146 10.86 -3.94 2.83
N ALA A 147 10.01 -3.43 3.71
CA ALA A 147 8.57 -3.51 3.53
C ALA A 147 7.90 -2.18 3.84
N ALA A 148 6.85 -1.88 3.09
CA ALA A 148 5.96 -0.76 3.35
C ALA A 148 4.51 -1.24 3.43
N CYS A 149 3.76 -0.66 4.37
CA CYS A 149 2.34 -0.86 4.53
C CYS A 149 1.66 0.50 4.52
N GLN A 150 0.92 0.79 3.44
CA GLN A 150 0.10 1.98 3.31
C GLN A 150 -1.37 1.59 3.50
N GLU A 151 -2.04 2.26 4.42
CA GLU A 151 -3.48 2.16 4.59
C GLU A 151 -4.09 3.56 4.61
N ILE A 152 -5.17 3.71 3.86
CA ILE A 152 -5.95 4.93 3.78
C ILE A 152 -7.34 4.59 4.30
N PHE A 153 -7.80 5.36 5.28
CA PHE A 153 -9.13 5.28 5.84
C PHE A 153 -9.83 6.61 5.64
N SER A 154 -11.11 6.57 5.27
CA SER A 154 -11.93 7.77 5.22
C SER A 154 -13.34 7.47 5.69
N ASN A 155 -13.92 8.42 6.40
CA ASN A 155 -15.35 8.50 6.70
C ASN A 155 -15.84 9.93 6.45
N ASP A 156 -17.09 10.24 6.79
CA ASP A 156 -17.70 11.53 6.49
C ASP A 156 -16.98 12.72 7.14
N GLY A 157 -16.25 12.52 8.24
CA GLY A 157 -15.58 13.60 8.98
C GLY A 157 -14.05 13.58 8.92
N ILE A 158 -13.43 12.45 8.56
CA ILE A 158 -11.97 12.30 8.62
C ILE A 158 -11.41 11.55 7.42
N ILE A 159 -10.24 12.01 6.97
CA ILE A 159 -9.34 11.27 6.10
C ILE A 159 -8.09 10.98 6.92
N PHE A 160 -7.71 9.71 6.94
CA PHE A 160 -6.52 9.23 7.61
C PHE A 160 -5.63 8.47 6.64
N VAL A 161 -4.35 8.79 6.66
CA VAL A 161 -3.31 8.08 5.91
C VAL A 161 -2.28 7.59 6.91
N CYS A 162 -2.05 6.28 6.97
CA CYS A 162 -0.93 5.67 7.67
C CYS A 162 0.00 5.02 6.68
N ILE A 163 1.28 5.30 6.81
CA ILE A 163 2.32 4.57 6.12
C ILE A 163 3.35 4.09 7.14
N ALA A 164 3.58 2.79 7.13
CA ALA A 164 4.50 2.12 8.03
C ALA A 164 5.62 1.46 7.21
N TYR A 165 6.87 1.66 7.61
CA TYR A 165 8.07 1.14 6.98
C TYR A 165 8.83 0.23 7.93
N ALA A 166 9.21 -0.94 7.42
CA ALA A 166 10.17 -1.83 8.04
C ALA A 166 11.43 -1.83 7.16
N ILE A 167 12.48 -1.15 7.63
CA ILE A 167 13.75 -1.02 6.91
C ILE A 167 14.73 -1.98 7.55
N ARG A 168 15.29 -2.92 6.77
CA ARG A 168 16.20 -3.93 7.30
C ARG A 168 17.45 -3.27 7.85
N VAL A 169 17.86 -3.68 9.05
CA VAL A 169 19.12 -3.25 9.67
C VAL A 169 20.07 -4.44 9.62
N ILE A 170 21.22 -4.24 8.97
CA ILE A 170 22.32 -5.21 8.87
C ILE A 170 23.07 -5.36 10.18
#